data_AF-A0A1Z1ML27-F1
#
_entry.id   AF-A0A1Z1ML27-F1
#
_cell.length_a   1.000
_cell.length_b   1.000
_cell.length_c   1.000
_cell.angle_alpha   90.00
_cell.angle_beta   90.00
_cell.angle_gamma   90.00
#
_symmetry.space_group_name_H-M   'P 1'
#
loop_
_entity.id
_entity.type
_entity.pdbx_description
1 polymer ?
#
loop_
_entity_poly.entity_id
_entity_poly.type
_entity_poly.pdbx_seq_one_letter_code
_entity_poly.pdbx_strand_id
1 'polypeptide(L)'
;MDDIYMKIRIFNNQIIEVDYFKSINYSHSIFNYPMCFIAEYSNINELFFLLSIFIGFQGLSSQHKMYLGKEILKAHISIKLKQMYIQS
;
A
#
# COMPACT_ATOMS: atom_id res chain seq x y z
N MET A 1 13.12 5.50 12.23
CA MET A 1 12.48 4.18 12.36
C MET A 1 11.02 4.47 12.40
N ASP A 2 10.41 4.40 11.24
CA ASP A 2 9.09 4.99 11.01
C ASP A 2 8.04 4.12 11.68
N ASP A 3 7.21 4.74 12.51
CA ASP A 3 6.03 4.16 13.14
C ASP A 3 4.94 3.78 12.11
N ILE A 4 5.33 3.54 10.86
CA ILE A 4 4.43 3.33 9.74
C ILE A 4 5.02 2.23 8.88
N TYR A 5 4.21 1.20 8.60
CA TYR A 5 4.56 0.21 7.59
C TYR A 5 3.37 0.00 6.66
N MET A 6 3.68 -0.38 5.42
CA MET A 6 2.68 -0.65 4.40
C MET A 6 2.82 -2.09 3.92
N LYS A 7 1.69 -2.78 3.75
CA LYS A 7 1.65 -4.16 3.26
C LYS A 7 0.88 -4.20 1.95
N ILE A 8 1.47 -4.82 0.94
CA ILE A 8 0.84 -4.98 -0.37
C ILE A 8 0.49 -6.46 -0.56
N ARG A 9 -0.72 -6.72 -1.06
CA ARG A 9 -1.21 -8.07 -1.37
C ARG A 9 -1.86 -8.10 -2.74
N ILE A 10 -1.83 -9.27 -3.34
CA ILE A 10 -2.49 -9.52 -4.62
C ILE A 10 -3.54 -10.60 -4.39
N PHE A 11 -4.78 -10.31 -4.76
CA PHE A 11 -5.89 -11.27 -4.72
C PHE A 11 -6.29 -11.67 -6.13
N ASN A 12 -6.46 -12.98 -6.32
CA ASN A 12 -6.91 -13.60 -7.58
C ASN A 12 -6.16 -13.12 -8.84
N ASN A 13 -4.90 -12.70 -8.70
CA ASN A 13 -4.08 -12.10 -9.77
C ASN A 13 -4.77 -10.93 -10.50
N GLN A 14 -5.69 -10.21 -9.84
CA GLN A 14 -6.44 -9.11 -10.46
C GLN A 14 -6.54 -7.90 -9.55
N ILE A 15 -6.50 -8.08 -8.24
CA ILE A 15 -6.72 -7.01 -7.28
C ILE A 15 -5.42 -6.76 -6.52
N ILE A 16 -5.05 -5.48 -6.40
CA ILE A 16 -3.94 -5.02 -5.56
C ILE A 16 -4.55 -4.34 -4.33
N GLU A 17 -4.19 -4.85 -3.15
CA GLU A 17 -4.55 -4.29 -1.85
C GLU A 17 -3.31 -3.66 -1.22
N VAL A 18 -3.44 -2.44 -0.70
CA VAL A 18 -2.42 -1.72 0.05
C VAL A 18 -2.97 -1.40 1.44
N ASP A 19 -2.41 -2.04 2.44
CA ASP A 19 -2.70 -1.78 3.85
C ASP A 19 -1.70 -0.77 4.41
N TYR A 20 -2.19 0.33 4.97
CA TYR A 20 -1.40 1.30 5.72
C TYR A 20 -1.58 1.08 7.21
N PHE A 21 -0.48 0.75 7.89
CA PHE A 21 -0.44 0.60 9.34
C PHE A 21 0.33 1.75 9.95
N LYS A 22 -0.30 2.43 10.91
CA LYS A 22 0.36 3.40 11.77
C LYS A 22 0.50 2.77 13.16
N SER A 23 1.73 2.53 13.57
CA SER A 23 2.11 2.25 14.96
C SER A 23 1.77 3.49 15.79
N ILE A 24 0.61 3.44 16.42
CA ILE A 24 0.19 4.44 17.37
C ILE A 24 0.67 3.92 18.73
N ASN A 25 1.74 4.51 19.27
CA ASN A 25 2.12 4.34 20.69
C ASN A 25 1.03 4.98 21.56
N TYR A 26 -0.15 4.39 21.67
CA TYR A 26 -1.18 4.85 22.60
C TYR A 26 -1.78 3.67 23.36
N SER A 27 -1.60 3.75 24.67
CA SER A 27 -2.28 3.00 25.73
C SER A 27 -3.83 3.08 25.71
N HIS A 28 -4.48 3.53 24.62
CA HIS A 28 -5.89 3.92 24.62
C HIS A 28 -6.73 3.58 23.38
N SER A 29 -6.20 2.99 22.30
CA SER A 29 -7.04 2.49 21.18
C SER A 29 -7.25 0.98 21.29
N ILE A 30 -8.50 0.56 21.55
CA ILE A 30 -8.89 -0.87 21.66
C ILE A 30 -8.79 -1.58 20.29
N PHE A 31 -8.74 -0.84 19.18
CA PHE A 31 -8.65 -1.37 17.82
C PHE A 31 -7.67 -0.59 16.94
N ASN A 32 -6.58 -1.22 16.52
CA ASN A 32 -5.65 -0.70 15.51
C ASN A 32 -5.97 -1.35 14.16
N TYR A 33 -6.99 -0.84 13.46
CA TYR A 33 -7.28 -1.28 12.09
C TYR A 33 -6.43 -0.49 11.08
N PRO A 34 -5.82 -1.17 10.08
CA PRO A 34 -5.14 -0.48 8.99
C PRO A 34 -6.13 0.27 8.11
N MET A 35 -5.64 1.30 7.42
CA MET A 35 -6.36 1.89 6.30
C MET A 35 -6.06 1.07 5.05
N CYS A 36 -7.10 0.52 4.40
CA CYS A 36 -6.94 -0.35 3.23
C CYS A 36 -7.33 0.41 1.95
N PHE A 37 -6.51 0.27 0.91
CA PHE A 37 -6.79 0.76 -0.44
C PHE A 37 -6.80 -0.43 -1.39
N ILE A 38 -7.86 -0.55 -2.20
CA ILE A 38 -8.04 -1.69 -3.11
C ILE A 38 -8.32 -1.14 -4.50
N ALA A 39 -7.63 -1.68 -5.50
CA ALA A 39 -7.90 -1.40 -6.89
C ALA A 39 -7.70 -2.65 -7.75
N GLU A 40 -8.43 -2.73 -8.84
CA GLU A 40 -8.13 -3.70 -9.90
C GLU A 40 -6.81 -3.30 -10.58
N TYR A 41 -6.03 -4.28 -11.05
CA TYR A 41 -4.74 -4.06 -11.68
C TYR A 41 -4.85 -3.14 -12.91
N SER A 42 -5.96 -3.23 -13.65
CA SER A 42 -6.32 -2.38 -14.80
C SER A 42 -6.45 -0.90 -14.41
N ASN A 43 -6.80 -0.63 -13.15
CA ASN A 43 -7.11 0.68 -12.62
C ASN A 43 -6.02 1.20 -11.66
N ILE A 44 -4.77 0.83 -11.90
CA ILE A 44 -3.64 1.23 -11.03
C ILE A 44 -3.53 2.75 -10.79
N ASN A 45 -3.96 3.56 -11.76
CA ASN A 45 -3.97 5.02 -11.64
C ASN A 45 -4.95 5.51 -10.57
N GLU A 46 -6.09 4.83 -10.39
CA GLU A 46 -7.06 5.14 -9.34
C GLU A 46 -6.46 4.89 -7.96
N LEU A 47 -5.64 3.84 -7.81
CA LEU A 47 -4.90 3.57 -6.57
C LEU A 47 -3.94 4.72 -6.24
N PHE A 48 -3.17 5.20 -7.23
CA PHE A 48 -2.26 6.33 -7.02
C PHE A 48 -3.03 7.63 -6.69
N PHE A 49 -4.17 7.85 -7.32
CA PHE A 49 -5.03 8.98 -7.00
C PHE A 49 -5.52 8.92 -5.56
N LEU A 50 -6.04 7.77 -5.11
CA LEU A 50 -6.48 7.55 -3.73
C LEU A 50 -5.35 7.78 -2.71
N LEU A 51 -4.15 7.27 -3.01
CA LEU A 51 -2.97 7.49 -2.16
C LEU A 51 -2.59 8.98 -2.11
N SER A 52 -2.70 9.72 -3.21
CA SER A 52 -2.33 11.15 -3.25
C SER A 52 -3.21 12.04 -2.37
N ILE A 53 -4.50 11.70 -2.23
CA ILE A 53 -5.44 12.45 -1.39
C ILE A 53 -5.46 11.98 0.06
N PHE A 54 -4.84 10.83 0.38
CA PHE A 54 -4.78 10.31 1.73
C PHE A 54 -3.77 11.08 2.60
N ILE A 55 -4.26 11.69 3.69
CA ILE A 55 -3.45 12.50 4.62
C ILE A 55 -2.27 11.72 5.19
N GLY A 56 -2.46 10.42 5.50
CA GLY A 56 -1.37 9.57 6.00
C GLY A 56 -0.22 9.40 5.00
N PHE A 57 -0.52 9.40 3.70
CA PHE A 57 0.49 9.35 2.64
C PHE A 57 1.19 10.69 2.44
N GLN A 58 0.47 11.82 2.57
CA GLN A 58 1.06 13.16 2.47
C GLN A 58 2.18 13.37 3.50
N GLY A 59 2.00 12.85 4.72
CA GLY A 59 2.98 12.91 5.81
C GLY A 59 4.21 12.02 5.66
N LEU A 60 4.25 11.12 4.66
CA LEU A 60 5.39 10.25 4.43
C LEU A 60 6.59 11.01 3.82
N SER A 61 7.81 10.57 4.19
CA SER A 61 9.02 11.05 3.53
C SER A 61 9.04 10.62 2.05
N SER A 62 9.78 11.37 1.23
CA SER A 62 9.93 11.05 -0.20
C SER A 62 10.45 9.63 -0.44
N GLN A 63 11.31 9.13 0.45
CA GLN A 63 11.84 7.77 0.38
C GLN A 63 10.74 6.71 0.57
N HIS A 64 9.84 6.89 1.54
CA HIS A 64 8.71 5.97 1.74
C HIS A 64 7.72 6.02 0.57
N LYS A 65 7.43 7.21 0.05
CA LYS A 65 6.57 7.39 -1.13
C LYS A 65 7.14 6.66 -2.34
N MET A 66 8.44 6.81 -2.58
CA MET A 66 9.14 6.15 -3.68
C MET A 66 9.22 4.63 -3.50
N TYR A 67 9.48 4.15 -2.28
CA TYR A 67 9.42 2.73 -1.95
C TYR A 67 8.04 2.13 -2.24
N LEU A 68 6.97 2.79 -1.77
CA LEU A 68 5.61 2.33 -2.02
C LEU A 68 5.29 2.28 -3.51
N GLY A 69 5.63 3.33 -4.26
CA GLY A 69 5.44 3.36 -5.71
C GLY A 69 6.15 2.21 -6.42
N LYS A 70 7.39 1.91 -6.02
CA LYS A 70 8.16 0.77 -6.56
C LYS A 70 7.46 -0.56 -6.28
N GLU A 71 7.00 -0.79 -5.06
CA GLU A 71 6.36 -2.06 -4.69
C GLU A 71 4.98 -2.23 -5.32
N ILE A 72 4.18 -1.17 -5.44
CA ILE A 72 2.91 -1.18 -6.18
C ILE A 72 3.15 -1.54 -7.65
N LEU A 73 4.16 -0.92 -8.29
CA LEU A 73 4.50 -1.24 -9.68
C LEU A 73 5.04 -2.67 -9.84
N LYS A 74 5.82 -3.17 -8.87
CA LYS A 74 6.28 -4.56 -8.83
C LYS A 74 5.09 -5.52 -8.75
N ALA A 75 4.10 -5.24 -7.91
CA ALA A 75 2.86 -6.00 -7.84
C ALA A 75 2.11 -5.97 -9.18
N HIS A 76 1.97 -4.81 -9.80
CA HIS A 76 1.32 -4.67 -11.11
C HIS A 76 2.04 -5.46 -12.21
N ILE A 77 3.38 -5.39 -12.28
CA ILE A 77 4.18 -6.16 -13.23
C ILE A 77 4.05 -7.66 -12.98
N SER A 78 4.05 -8.10 -11.72
CA SER A 78 3.90 -9.52 -11.39
C SER A 78 2.57 -10.10 -11.87
N ILE A 79 1.47 -9.35 -11.77
CA ILE A 79 0.16 -9.73 -12.33
C ILE A 79 0.26 -9.88 -13.84
N LYS A 80 0.82 -8.87 -14.52
CA LYS A 80 0.97 -8.87 -15.99
C LYS A 80 1.82 -10.04 -16.49
N LEU A 81 2.85 -10.42 -15.75
CA LEU A 81 3.75 -11.54 -16.07
C LEU A 81 3.25 -12.89 -15.54
N LYS A 82 2.11 -12.93 -14.84
CA LYS A 82 1.59 -14.13 -14.14
C LYS A 82 2.62 -14.73 -13.17
N GLN A 83 3.38 -13.89 -12.51
CA GLN A 83 4.38 -14.25 -11.50
C GLN A 83 3.88 -13.99 -10.09
N MET A 84 4.44 -14.71 -9.13
CA MET A 84 4.17 -14.48 -7.71
C MET A 84 4.82 -13.17 -7.24
N TYR A 85 4.02 -12.30 -6.64
CA TYR A 85 4.51 -11.10 -5.97
C TYR A 85 5.09 -11.43 -4.59
N ILE A 86 6.25 -10.84 -4.30
CA ILE A 86 6.89 -10.87 -2.98
C ILE A 86 7.30 -9.45 -2.65
N GLN A 87 6.82 -8.92 -1.52
CA GLN A 87 7.23 -7.63 -1.00
C GLN A 87 8.66 -7.75 -0.41
N SER A 88 9.53 -6.78 -0.71
CA SER A 88 10.95 -6.77 -0.30
C SER A 88 11.42 -5.40 0.13
#